data_AF-A0A848WJP7-F1
#
_entry.id   AF-A0A848WJP7-F1
#
_cell.length_a   1.000
_cell.length_b   1.000
_cell.length_c   1.000
_cell.angle_alpha   90.00
_cell.angle_beta   90.00
_cell.angle_gamma   90.00
#
_symmetry.space_group_name_H-M   'P 1'
#
loop_
_entity.id
_entity.type
_entity.pdbx_description
1 polymer ?
#
loop_
_entity_poly.entity_id
_entity_poly.type
_entity_poly.pdbx_seq_one_letter_code
_entity_poly.pdbx_strand_id
1 'polypeptide(L)' 'AQRTLIFRHPGIAETVDITDIKKDYYGSHETVNPTRIVPKGPITNFAPPA' A
#
# COMPACT_ATOMS: atom_id res chain seq x y z
N ALA A 1 16.52 3.38 -9.90
CA ALA A 1 17.11 3.74 -8.60
C ALA A 1 16.36 4.85 -7.83
N GLN A 2 15.52 5.68 -8.46
CA GLN A 2 14.92 6.86 -7.79
C GLN A 2 13.50 6.66 -7.19
N ARG A 3 12.85 5.51 -7.38
CA ARG A 3 11.41 5.35 -7.08
C ARG A 3 11.04 5.30 -5.59
N THR A 4 11.99 5.07 -4.70
CA THR A 4 11.75 4.97 -3.25
C THR A 4 12.32 6.14 -2.46
N LEU A 5 12.89 7.16 -3.12
CA LEU A 5 13.60 8.25 -2.44
C LEU A 5 12.70 9.00 -1.44
N ILE A 6 11.44 9.24 -1.80
CA ILE A 6 10.47 9.91 -0.91
C ILE A 6 10.10 9.00 0.26
N PHE A 7 9.81 7.72 -0.01
CA PHE A 7 9.46 6.75 1.02
C PHE A 7 10.56 6.59 2.09
N ARG A 8 11.82 6.81 1.71
CA ARG A 8 12.99 6.71 2.59
C ARG A 8 13.35 7.98 3.33
N HIS A 9 12.67 9.09 3.07
CA HIS A 9 12.88 10.30 3.84
C HIS A 9 12.47 10.05 5.30
N PRO A 10 13.24 10.51 6.30
CA PRO A 10 12.90 10.33 7.71
C PRO A 10 11.44 10.70 8.00
N GLY A 11 10.72 9.80 8.66
CA GLY A 11 9.33 9.99 9.07
C GLY A 11 8.25 9.66 8.02
N ILE A 12 8.60 9.38 6.75
CA ILE A 12 7.61 9.10 5.70
C ILE A 12 7.13 7.64 5.71
N ALA A 13 8.02 6.68 6.00
CA ALA A 13 7.63 5.27 6.01
C ALA A 13 6.56 4.99 7.08
N GLU A 14 6.65 5.70 8.20
CA GLU A 14 5.74 5.65 9.33
C GLU A 14 4.33 6.18 9.01
N THR A 15 4.18 6.97 7.94
CA THR A 15 2.87 7.49 7.51
C THR A 15 2.15 6.56 6.53
N VAL A 16 2.75 5.42 6.15
CA VAL A 16 2.20 4.53 5.12
C VAL A 16 1.71 3.23 5.76
N ASP A 17 0.38 3.14 5.95
CA ASP A 17 -0.28 1.88 6.34
C ASP A 17 -0.98 1.23 5.15
N ILE A 18 -0.34 0.19 4.59
CA ILE A 18 -0.87 -0.57 3.46
C ILE A 18 -2.16 -1.34 3.84
N THR A 19 -2.31 -1.73 5.10
CA THR A 19 -3.49 -2.44 5.56
C THR A 19 -4.72 -1.54 5.46
N ASP A 20 -4.63 -0.32 5.98
CA ASP A 20 -5.74 0.61 5.98
C ASP A 20 -6.04 1.16 4.58
N ILE A 21 -5.01 1.45 3.78
CA ILE A 21 -5.19 1.78 2.35
C ILE A 21 -5.99 0.69 1.64
N LYS A 22 -5.64 -0.60 1.84
CA LYS A 22 -6.34 -1.70 1.17
C LYS A 22 -7.77 -1.86 1.68
N LYS A 23 -8.01 -1.73 2.98
CA LYS A 23 -9.38 -1.81 3.53
C LYS A 23 -10.28 -0.75 2.93
N ASP A 24 -9.81 0.49 2.83
CA ASP A 24 -10.61 1.57 2.26
C ASP A 24 -10.91 1.32 0.78
N TYR A 25 -9.90 1.10 -0.04
CA TYR A 25 -10.11 0.93 -1.49
C TYR A 25 -10.93 -0.29 -1.86
N TYR A 26 -10.67 -1.45 -1.23
CA TYR A 26 -11.38 -2.69 -1.57
C TYR A 26 -12.71 -2.85 -0.81
N GLY A 27 -12.89 -2.16 0.32
CA GLY A 27 -14.08 -2.27 1.16
C GLY A 27 -15.15 -1.21 0.86
N SER A 28 -14.77 0.02 0.55
CA SER A 28 -15.68 1.16 0.40
C SER A 28 -16.31 1.25 -1.01
N HIS A 29 -15.62 0.77 -2.05
CA HIS A 29 -16.05 0.95 -3.44
C HIS A 29 -16.91 -0.21 -3.97
N GLU A 30 -18.14 -0.33 -3.47
CA GLU A 30 -19.06 -1.44 -3.84
C GLU A 30 -19.40 -1.51 -5.33
N THR A 31 -19.47 -0.37 -6.02
CA THR A 31 -19.75 -0.32 -7.47
C THR A 31 -18.62 -0.91 -8.31
N VAL A 32 -17.39 -0.91 -7.77
CA VAL A 32 -16.19 -1.43 -8.44
C VAL A 32 -15.83 -2.82 -7.94
N ASN A 33 -15.94 -3.06 -6.63
CA ASN A 33 -15.67 -4.35 -5.99
C ASN A 33 -16.86 -4.82 -5.12
N PRO A 34 -17.95 -5.32 -5.74
CA PRO A 34 -19.14 -5.75 -5.00
C PRO A 34 -18.86 -6.83 -3.95
N THR A 35 -17.84 -7.66 -4.22
CA THR A 35 -17.46 -8.78 -3.35
C THR A 35 -16.64 -8.35 -2.13
N ARG A 36 -16.12 -7.11 -2.11
CA ARG A 36 -15.20 -6.58 -1.10
C ARG A 36 -13.96 -7.45 -0.84
N ILE A 37 -13.59 -8.29 -1.80
CA ILE A 37 -12.40 -9.13 -1.69
C ILE A 37 -11.17 -8.25 -1.74
N VAL A 38 -10.30 -8.39 -0.73
CA VAL A 38 -8.99 -7.75 -0.68
C VAL A 38 -7.96 -8.70 -1.32
N PRO A 39 -7.41 -8.40 -2.51
CA PRO A 39 -6.39 -9.25 -3.12
C PRO A 39 -5.11 -9.24 -2.29
N LYS A 40 -4.31 -10.32 -2.37
CA LYS A 40 -3.00 -10.38 -1.71
C LYS A 40 -2.06 -9.24 -2.18
N GLY A 41 -2.21 -8.80 -3.42
CA GLY A 41 -1.42 -7.72 -4.02
C GLY A 41 -0.15 -8.23 -4.71
N PRO A 42 0.61 -7.36 -5.38
CA PRO A 42 1.91 -7.71 -5.96
C PRO A 42 2.98 -7.85 -4.87
N ILE A 43 4.03 -8.65 -5.14
CA ILE A 43 5.23 -8.68 -4.28
C ILE A 43 5.93 -7.32 -4.40
N THR A 44 5.70 -6.43 -3.46
CA THR A 44 6.39 -5.13 -3.40
C THR A 44 7.51 -5.17 -2.39
N ASN A 45 8.75 -5.16 -2.87
CA ASN A 45 9.91 -4.96 -2.03
C ASN A 45 10.09 -3.46 -1.74
N PHE A 46 9.48 -2.98 -0.65
CA PHE A 46 9.75 -1.64 -0.10
C PHE A 46 10.86 -1.64 0.95
N ALA A 47 11.41 -2.81 1.29
CA ALA A 47 12.48 -2.89 2.26
C ALA A 47 13.74 -2.17 1.73
N PRO A 48 14.49 -1.48 2.60
CA PRO A 48 15.84 -1.05 2.24
C PRO A 48 16.68 -2.27 1.86
N PRO A 49 17.56 -2.19 0.83
CA PRO A 49 18.62 -3.18 0.69
C PRO A 49 19.46 -3.16 1.98
N ALA A 50 19.93 -4.34 2.37
CA ALA A 50 20.90 -4.49 3.45
C ALA A 50 22.16 -3.64 3.21
#